data_AF-A0A6G3UMP4-F1
#
_entry.id   AF-A0A6G3UMP4-F1
#
_cell.length_a   1.000
_cell.length_b   1.000
_cell.length_c   1.000
_cell.angle_alpha   90.00
_cell.angle_beta   90.00
_cell.angle_gamma   90.00
#
_symmetry.space_group_name_H-M   'P 1'
#
loop_
_entity.id
_entity.type
_entity.pdbx_description
1 polymer ?
#
loop_
_entity_poly.entity_id
_entity_poly.type
_entity_poly.pdbx_seq_one_letter_code
_entity_poly.pdbx_strand_id
1 'polypeptide(L)'
;MRSNRIRTTVLAATTLLAALSLTACGGDGGTDAKKPAATVQDTAGSPTPEATTAPEKDSTSPTDTEPASDSKPKAPATTARTEAPAAKPKPKPKPKAPVTCTGANTKVTVTKVSRPINHLLLTVTNTGDRPCYAYHAPMLRFDGAQAVFRVLQDSKPQAVVTLAPGQSAYAGIGLTGEPNGRKPYPSKHLGVTFADRNDGPVNSASTELTLPAGTYWDDNGFVTYWQSEMADALTY
;
A
#
# COMPACT_ATOMS: atom_id res chain seq x y z
N MET A 1 -58.46 -26.76 14.91
CA MET A 1 -58.66 -25.47 15.62
C MET A 1 -58.15 -25.60 17.05
N ARG A 2 -57.30 -24.67 17.51
CA ARG A 2 -57.21 -24.14 18.88
C ARG A 2 -56.34 -22.88 18.80
N SER A 3 -56.61 -21.89 19.64
CA SER A 3 -56.15 -20.50 19.44
C SER A 3 -55.40 -19.96 20.66
N ASN A 4 -54.86 -18.76 20.53
CA ASN A 4 -54.41 -17.85 21.60
C ASN A 4 -53.08 -18.23 22.31
N ARG A 5 -52.21 -17.28 22.71
CA ARG A 5 -52.30 -15.80 22.71
C ARG A 5 -51.01 -15.15 22.17
N ILE A 6 -51.16 -14.08 21.39
CA ILE A 6 -50.09 -13.10 21.16
C ILE A 6 -49.96 -12.24 22.43
N ARG A 7 -48.73 -11.94 22.88
CA ARG A 7 -48.48 -10.94 23.92
C ARG A 7 -47.94 -9.65 23.29
N THR A 8 -48.85 -8.72 23.02
CA THR A 8 -48.49 -7.33 22.68
C THR A 8 -48.01 -6.60 23.93
N THR A 9 -46.77 -6.08 23.90
CA THR A 9 -46.32 -5.01 24.80
C THR A 9 -46.17 -3.72 24.00
N VAL A 10 -46.61 -2.61 24.58
CA VAL A 10 -46.78 -1.31 23.90
C VAL A 10 -46.30 -0.20 24.85
N LEU A 11 -45.92 0.94 24.29
CA LEU A 11 -45.35 2.14 24.93
C LEU A 11 -43.89 1.97 25.41
N ALA A 12 -43.07 3.03 25.46
CA ALA A 12 -43.34 4.43 25.14
C ALA A 12 -42.30 5.00 24.15
N ALA A 13 -42.69 6.00 23.37
CA ALA A 13 -41.78 6.83 22.58
C ALA A 13 -41.54 8.16 23.31
N THR A 14 -40.28 8.56 23.47
CA THR A 14 -39.86 9.81 24.13
C THR A 14 -39.05 10.68 23.19
N THR A 15 -39.74 11.49 22.38
CA THR A 15 -39.12 12.44 21.45
C THR A 15 -38.68 13.72 22.18
N LEU A 16 -37.41 13.78 22.59
CA LEU A 16 -36.78 15.01 23.09
C LEU A 16 -36.28 15.87 21.92
N LEU A 17 -37.08 16.85 21.49
CA LEU A 17 -36.62 17.90 20.59
C LEU A 17 -35.92 19.00 21.40
N ALA A 18 -34.59 19.06 21.28
CA ALA A 18 -33.80 20.19 21.78
C ALA A 18 -33.68 21.25 20.67
N ALA A 19 -34.56 22.24 20.66
CA ALA A 19 -34.46 23.39 19.77
C ALA A 19 -33.46 24.42 20.33
N LEU A 20 -32.28 24.54 19.72
CA LEU A 20 -31.33 25.62 20.02
C LEU A 20 -31.70 26.88 19.23
N SER A 21 -32.49 27.75 19.87
CA SER A 21 -32.86 29.06 19.32
C SER A 21 -31.67 30.01 19.27
N LEU A 22 -31.51 30.68 18.14
CA LEU A 22 -30.39 31.59 17.84
C LEU A 22 -30.50 32.90 18.64
N THR A 23 -29.54 33.20 19.51
CA THR A 23 -29.44 34.50 20.21
C THR A 23 -28.48 35.45 19.47
N ALA A 24 -28.94 36.04 18.38
CA ALA A 24 -28.21 37.10 17.67
C ALA A 24 -28.60 38.48 18.25
N CYS A 25 -27.67 39.12 18.97
CA CYS A 25 -27.77 40.50 19.46
C CYS A 25 -26.36 41.02 19.79
N GLY A 26 -25.94 42.24 19.47
CA GLY A 26 -26.62 43.26 18.66
C GLY A 26 -26.11 44.67 18.99
N GLY A 27 -25.37 45.28 18.06
CA GLY A 27 -24.83 46.65 18.18
C GLY A 27 -23.49 46.78 18.93
N ASP A 28 -22.73 47.87 18.76
CA ASP A 28 -22.83 48.89 17.71
C ASP A 28 -21.56 49.76 17.60
N GLY A 29 -21.42 50.49 16.48
CA GLY A 29 -20.51 51.65 16.34
C GLY A 29 -18.99 51.38 16.20
N GLY A 30 -18.41 51.72 15.05
CA GLY A 30 -16.95 51.66 14.83
C GLY A 30 -16.52 51.92 13.39
N THR A 31 -16.67 53.16 12.91
CA THR A 31 -16.33 53.53 11.53
C THR A 31 -14.83 53.69 11.31
N ASP A 32 -14.29 53.10 10.25
CA ASP A 32 -13.38 53.82 9.35
C ASP A 32 -13.30 53.16 7.96
N ALA A 33 -13.19 53.95 6.89
CA ALA A 33 -13.32 53.47 5.51
C ALA A 33 -12.14 53.89 4.62
N LYS A 34 -11.46 52.92 3.99
CA LYS A 34 -10.48 53.23 2.92
C LYS A 34 -10.27 52.13 1.86
N LYS A 35 -11.11 52.16 0.82
CA LYS A 35 -10.75 51.88 -0.60
C LYS A 35 -10.80 53.23 -1.36
N PRO A 36 -10.43 53.40 -2.66
CA PRO A 36 -10.34 52.46 -3.80
C PRO A 36 -8.86 52.10 -4.15
N ALA A 37 -8.45 51.49 -5.27
CA ALA A 37 -9.05 50.95 -6.52
C ALA A 37 -8.50 49.48 -6.73
N ALA A 38 -8.71 48.61 -7.74
CA ALA A 38 -8.96 48.66 -9.19
C ALA A 38 -7.75 49.20 -10.00
N THR A 39 -7.27 48.59 -11.10
CA THR A 39 -7.63 47.31 -11.78
C THR A 39 -6.32 46.59 -12.24
N VAL A 40 -6.15 45.67 -13.22
CA VAL A 40 -6.91 45.19 -14.40
C VAL A 40 -6.64 43.68 -14.65
N GLN A 41 -7.05 43.15 -15.83
CA GLN A 41 -6.77 41.83 -16.42
C GLN A 41 -5.39 41.83 -17.16
N ASP A 42 -4.93 40.87 -17.99
CA ASP A 42 -5.54 39.68 -18.65
C ASP A 42 -4.47 38.68 -19.20
N THR A 43 -4.93 37.64 -19.90
CA THR A 43 -4.26 36.80 -20.93
C THR A 43 -3.64 35.46 -20.50
N ALA A 44 -3.79 34.46 -21.37
CA ALA A 44 -3.35 33.07 -21.21
C ALA A 44 -2.04 32.76 -21.97
N GLY A 45 -1.45 31.59 -21.68
CA GLY A 45 -0.32 31.05 -22.46
C GLY A 45 0.07 29.62 -22.06
N SER A 46 -0.33 28.63 -22.87
CA SER A 46 0.28 27.30 -22.87
C SER A 46 1.53 27.30 -23.75
N PRO A 47 2.48 26.38 -23.48
CA PRO A 47 3.02 25.60 -24.59
C PRO A 47 3.04 24.09 -24.32
N THR A 48 2.60 23.34 -25.32
CA THR A 48 2.81 21.89 -25.49
C THR A 48 4.23 21.68 -26.06
N PRO A 49 4.95 20.58 -25.75
CA PRO A 49 6.39 20.47 -26.06
C PRO A 49 6.69 20.36 -27.56
N GLU A 50 7.83 20.93 -27.95
CA GLU A 50 8.37 20.88 -29.32
C GLU A 50 9.20 19.59 -29.54
N ALA A 51 8.99 18.92 -30.67
CA ALA A 51 9.63 17.64 -30.99
C ALA A 51 9.97 17.54 -32.49
N THR A 52 11.20 17.94 -32.83
CA THR A 52 11.77 17.99 -34.19
C THR A 52 13.29 18.08 -34.07
N THR A 53 14.15 17.44 -34.87
CA THR A 53 13.97 16.35 -35.85
C THR A 53 15.32 15.65 -36.08
N ALA A 54 15.30 14.39 -36.53
CA ALA A 54 16.40 13.80 -37.32
C ALA A 54 15.85 13.48 -38.71
N PRO A 55 16.57 13.84 -39.78
CA PRO A 55 17.23 12.82 -40.61
C PRO A 55 18.66 13.30 -41.05
N GLU A 56 19.46 12.63 -41.90
CA GLU A 56 19.25 11.43 -42.74
C GLU A 56 20.57 10.62 -42.95
N LYS A 57 20.64 9.83 -44.02
CA LYS A 57 21.77 9.01 -44.50
C LYS A 57 22.78 9.89 -45.30
N ASP A 58 23.86 9.44 -45.95
CA ASP A 58 24.25 8.10 -46.43
C ASP A 58 25.77 8.02 -46.79
N SER A 59 26.21 6.86 -47.30
CA SER A 59 27.29 6.64 -48.29
C SER A 59 28.77 6.39 -47.86
N THR A 60 29.20 5.16 -48.19
CA THR A 60 30.43 4.74 -48.90
C THR A 60 31.84 4.81 -48.25
N SER A 61 32.35 3.62 -47.89
CA SER A 61 33.55 2.87 -48.39
C SER A 61 34.44 3.49 -49.49
N PRO A 62 35.68 3.00 -49.78
CA PRO A 62 36.31 1.68 -49.45
C PRO A 62 37.70 1.85 -48.75
N THR A 63 38.70 0.95 -48.64
CA THR A 63 39.22 -0.14 -49.51
C THR A 63 40.00 -1.22 -48.75
N ASP A 64 40.09 -2.38 -49.39
CA ASP A 64 40.77 -3.65 -49.05
C ASP A 64 42.25 -3.55 -48.67
N THR A 65 42.80 -4.67 -48.14
CA THR A 65 43.86 -5.44 -48.83
C THR A 65 43.98 -6.85 -48.21
N GLU A 66 43.61 -7.87 -48.98
CA GLU A 66 43.98 -9.28 -48.73
C GLU A 66 45.43 -9.52 -49.20
N PRO A 67 46.09 -10.62 -48.79
CA PRO A 67 46.38 -11.59 -49.86
C PRO A 67 46.27 -13.07 -49.44
N ALA A 68 45.58 -13.86 -50.26
CA ALA A 68 45.60 -15.31 -50.22
C ALA A 68 46.98 -15.93 -50.53
N SER A 69 47.15 -17.19 -50.10
CA SER A 69 48.07 -18.15 -50.73
C SER A 69 47.59 -19.58 -50.45
N ASP A 70 47.69 -20.44 -51.47
CA ASP A 70 47.13 -21.78 -51.50
C ASP A 70 47.63 -22.76 -50.41
N SER A 71 46.73 -23.66 -49.98
CA SER A 71 47.12 -25.03 -49.65
C SER A 71 45.96 -26.03 -49.77
N LYS A 72 46.24 -27.13 -50.48
CA LYS A 72 45.35 -28.28 -50.72
C LYS A 72 44.92 -28.93 -49.38
N PRO A 73 43.65 -29.35 -49.20
CA PRO A 73 43.16 -29.84 -47.91
C PRO A 73 43.79 -31.17 -47.49
N LYS A 74 44.15 -31.28 -46.21
CA LYS A 74 44.53 -32.52 -45.53
C LYS A 74 43.59 -32.75 -44.35
N ALA A 75 42.81 -33.83 -44.39
CA ALA A 75 41.84 -34.15 -43.34
C ALA A 75 42.52 -34.51 -42.00
N PRO A 76 42.13 -33.88 -40.88
CA PRO A 76 42.35 -34.42 -39.54
C PRO A 76 41.45 -35.63 -39.31
N ALA A 77 41.92 -36.62 -38.54
CA ALA A 77 41.17 -37.85 -38.29
C ALA A 77 39.95 -37.64 -37.37
N THR A 78 38.91 -38.46 -37.56
CA THR A 78 37.67 -38.46 -36.79
C THR A 78 37.89 -38.90 -35.33
N THR A 79 38.31 -37.99 -34.47
CA THR A 79 38.22 -38.20 -33.01
C THR A 79 36.76 -38.15 -32.59
N ALA A 80 36.17 -39.31 -32.34
CA ALA A 80 34.79 -39.43 -31.87
C ALA A 80 34.63 -38.77 -30.49
N ARG A 81 34.23 -37.50 -30.47
CA ARG A 81 33.84 -36.80 -29.24
C ARG A 81 32.50 -37.37 -28.81
N THR A 82 32.52 -38.32 -27.87
CA THR A 82 31.31 -38.85 -27.24
C THR A 82 30.48 -37.70 -26.68
N GLU A 83 29.37 -37.40 -27.33
CA GLU A 83 28.45 -36.37 -26.87
C GLU A 83 27.80 -36.87 -25.58
N ALA A 84 28.09 -36.18 -24.47
CA ALA A 84 27.51 -36.53 -23.18
C ALA A 84 25.98 -36.41 -23.30
N PRO A 85 25.21 -37.46 -22.95
CA PRO A 85 23.79 -37.51 -23.27
C PRO A 85 23.05 -36.31 -22.69
N ALA A 86 22.44 -35.51 -23.56
CA ALA A 86 21.79 -34.26 -23.20
C ALA A 86 20.87 -34.46 -22.00
N ALA A 87 21.19 -33.77 -20.90
CA ALA A 87 20.50 -33.97 -19.63
C ALA A 87 19.00 -33.66 -19.81
N LYS A 88 18.15 -34.69 -19.66
CA LYS A 88 16.70 -34.56 -19.82
C LYS A 88 16.22 -33.37 -18.98
N PRO A 89 15.47 -32.41 -19.55
CA PRO A 89 15.07 -31.21 -18.82
C PRO A 89 14.31 -31.62 -17.56
N LYS A 90 14.85 -31.26 -16.39
CA LYS A 90 14.22 -31.58 -15.10
C LYS A 90 12.80 -30.99 -15.12
N PRO A 91 11.75 -31.77 -14.76
CA PRO A 91 10.39 -31.24 -14.74
C PRO A 91 10.35 -29.98 -13.88
N LYS A 92 9.89 -28.86 -14.45
CA LYS A 92 9.65 -27.64 -13.66
C LYS A 92 8.67 -28.02 -12.54
N PRO A 93 8.99 -27.74 -11.26
CA PRO A 93 8.09 -28.08 -10.16
C PRO A 93 6.73 -27.42 -10.39
N LYS A 94 5.64 -28.18 -10.23
CA LYS A 94 4.28 -27.68 -10.44
C LYS A 94 4.05 -26.44 -9.56
N PRO A 95 3.42 -25.36 -10.08
CA PRO A 95 3.05 -24.21 -9.27
C PRO A 95 2.23 -24.67 -8.06
N LYS A 96 2.74 -24.41 -6.86
CA LYS A 96 2.04 -24.76 -5.62
C LYS A 96 0.90 -23.75 -5.41
N ALA A 97 -0.28 -24.25 -5.05
CA ALA A 97 -1.46 -23.41 -4.86
C ALA A 97 -1.22 -22.33 -3.78
N PRO A 98 -1.51 -21.04 -4.07
CA PRO A 98 -1.38 -19.95 -3.10
C PRO A 98 -2.26 -20.13 -1.85
N VAL A 99 -1.90 -19.44 -0.78
CA VAL A 99 -2.60 -19.44 0.52
C VAL A 99 -2.88 -18.01 1.02
N THR A 100 -3.57 -17.85 2.14
CA THR A 100 -3.60 -16.57 2.87
C THR A 100 -2.25 -16.31 3.54
N CYS A 101 -1.76 -15.07 3.53
CA CYS A 101 -0.62 -14.65 4.36
C CYS A 101 -1.05 -14.54 5.84
N THR A 102 -0.25 -15.07 6.76
CA THR A 102 -0.48 -15.04 8.21
C THR A 102 0.85 -14.87 8.95
N GLY A 103 0.81 -14.64 10.26
CA GLY A 103 2.02 -14.61 11.11
C GLY A 103 2.81 -15.93 11.16
N ALA A 104 2.27 -17.03 10.62
CA ALA A 104 2.93 -18.33 10.59
C ALA A 104 3.68 -18.63 9.26
N ASN A 105 3.38 -17.91 8.18
CA ASN A 105 4.05 -18.05 6.87
C ASN A 105 4.69 -16.75 6.38
N THR A 106 4.72 -15.71 7.22
CA THR A 106 5.38 -14.44 6.95
C THR A 106 6.22 -13.99 8.15
N LYS A 107 7.21 -13.15 7.88
CA LYS A 107 7.87 -12.30 8.89
C LYS A 107 7.25 -10.91 8.80
N VAL A 108 6.82 -10.35 9.92
CA VAL A 108 6.33 -8.96 10.00
C VAL A 108 7.33 -8.10 10.76
N THR A 109 7.57 -6.88 10.31
CA THR A 109 8.39 -5.88 11.01
C THR A 109 7.75 -4.50 10.91
N VAL A 110 7.82 -3.72 11.98
CA VAL A 110 7.40 -2.31 12.01
C VAL A 110 8.62 -1.40 12.13
N THR A 111 8.65 -0.31 11.36
CA THR A 111 9.77 0.63 11.30
C THR A 111 9.28 2.07 11.33
N LYS A 112 10.10 3.01 11.80
CA LYS A 112 9.80 4.45 11.72
C LYS A 112 10.33 5.02 10.41
N VAL A 113 9.49 5.76 9.68
CA VAL A 113 9.89 6.48 8.48
C VAL A 113 10.19 7.95 8.77
N SER A 114 10.97 8.60 7.90
CA SER A 114 11.32 10.02 7.98
C SER A 114 10.35 10.92 7.21
N ARG A 115 9.69 10.38 6.18
CA ARG A 115 8.60 11.01 5.41
C ARG A 115 7.58 9.91 5.02
N PRO A 116 6.26 10.18 5.13
CA PRO A 116 5.64 11.33 5.79
C PRO A 116 5.98 11.42 7.28
N ILE A 117 5.66 12.55 7.93
CA ILE A 117 5.79 12.67 9.38
C ILE A 117 4.71 11.84 10.08
N ASN A 118 4.93 11.54 11.37
CA ASN A 118 4.00 10.78 12.22
C ASN A 118 3.59 9.40 11.68
N HIS A 119 4.38 8.84 10.75
CA HIS A 119 4.12 7.54 10.15
C HIS A 119 5.07 6.44 10.65
N LEU A 120 4.55 5.22 10.68
CA LEU A 120 5.31 3.98 10.68
C LEU A 120 5.06 3.22 9.38
N LEU A 121 6.03 2.41 8.97
CA LEU A 121 5.90 1.45 7.89
C LEU A 121 5.86 0.04 8.49
N LEU A 122 4.75 -0.66 8.25
CA LEU A 122 4.65 -2.09 8.46
C LEU A 122 5.10 -2.80 7.18
N THR A 123 6.00 -3.77 7.31
CA THR A 123 6.44 -4.62 6.21
C THR A 123 6.15 -6.07 6.57
N VAL A 124 5.52 -6.80 5.65
CA VAL A 124 5.35 -8.25 5.73
C VAL A 124 6.14 -8.91 4.61
N THR A 125 6.93 -9.93 4.92
CA THR A 125 7.71 -10.71 3.93
C THR A 125 7.30 -12.17 3.99
N ASN A 126 6.95 -12.77 2.85
CA ASN A 126 6.60 -14.19 2.78
C ASN A 126 7.84 -15.07 3.02
N THR A 127 7.81 -15.86 4.10
CA THR A 127 8.88 -16.80 4.49
C THR A 127 8.52 -18.26 4.18
N GLY A 128 7.33 -18.51 3.66
CA GLY A 128 6.86 -19.84 3.26
C GLY A 128 7.39 -20.32 1.91
N ASP A 129 7.05 -21.56 1.58
CA ASP A 129 7.50 -22.28 0.37
C ASP A 129 6.54 -22.16 -0.83
N ARG A 130 5.56 -21.25 -0.72
CA ARG A 130 4.42 -21.02 -1.64
C ARG A 130 4.05 -19.54 -1.70
N PRO A 131 3.41 -19.06 -2.79
CA PRO A 131 2.83 -17.73 -2.79
C PRO A 131 1.75 -17.56 -1.72
N CYS A 132 1.61 -16.37 -1.14
CA CYS A 132 0.50 -16.03 -0.26
C CYS A 132 -0.17 -14.71 -0.67
N TYR A 133 -1.47 -14.59 -0.38
CA TYR A 133 -2.29 -13.40 -0.60
C TYR A 133 -2.35 -12.58 0.69
N ALA A 134 -1.91 -11.32 0.61
CA ALA A 134 -2.10 -10.34 1.66
C ALA A 134 -3.45 -9.65 1.41
N TYR A 135 -4.51 -10.20 1.99
CA TYR A 135 -5.87 -9.65 1.84
C TYR A 135 -6.04 -8.37 2.67
N HIS A 136 -6.87 -7.48 2.14
CA HIS A 136 -7.37 -6.26 2.75
C HIS A 136 -6.31 -5.42 3.49
N ALA A 137 -6.60 -4.98 4.71
CA ALA A 137 -5.68 -4.27 5.59
C ALA A 137 -5.42 -5.12 6.85
N PRO A 138 -4.25 -5.01 7.50
CA PRO A 138 -4.00 -5.67 8.77
C PRO A 138 -4.83 -5.01 9.88
N MET A 139 -5.54 -5.81 10.67
CA MET A 139 -6.22 -5.31 11.87
C MET A 139 -5.18 -5.06 12.96
N LEU A 140 -4.95 -3.78 13.26
CA LEU A 140 -3.94 -3.34 14.23
C LEU A 140 -4.55 -3.07 15.61
N ARG A 141 -3.81 -3.41 16.67
CA ARG A 141 -4.12 -3.02 18.06
C ARG A 141 -2.86 -2.51 18.77
N PHE A 142 -2.88 -1.24 19.16
CA PHE A 142 -1.88 -0.62 20.01
C PHE A 142 -2.17 -0.87 21.50
N ASP A 143 -1.19 -0.61 22.37
CA ASP A 143 -1.40 -0.61 23.83
C ASP A 143 -2.58 0.28 24.23
N GLY A 144 -3.47 -0.25 25.07
CA GLY A 144 -4.66 0.47 25.57
C GLY A 144 -5.76 0.71 24.53
N ALA A 145 -5.56 0.39 23.25
CA ALA A 145 -6.59 0.55 22.22
C ALA A 145 -7.78 -0.39 22.51
N GLN A 146 -8.99 0.16 22.58
CA GLN A 146 -10.22 -0.58 22.84
C GLN A 146 -10.74 -1.31 21.58
N ALA A 147 -10.66 -0.65 20.43
CA ALA A 147 -11.01 -1.18 19.12
C ALA A 147 -9.75 -1.56 18.31
N VAL A 148 -9.96 -2.06 17.09
CA VAL A 148 -8.90 -2.11 16.06
C VAL A 148 -8.71 -0.73 15.43
N PHE A 149 -7.53 -0.45 14.90
CA PHE A 149 -7.21 0.83 14.27
C PHE A 149 -7.98 1.06 12.96
N ARG A 150 -8.27 2.31 12.60
CA ARG A 150 -9.11 2.66 11.44
C ARG A 150 -8.40 2.31 10.13
N VAL A 151 -9.07 1.54 9.26
CA VAL A 151 -8.56 1.27 7.90
C VAL A 151 -8.89 2.44 6.97
N LEU A 152 -7.87 2.98 6.29
CA LEU A 152 -8.03 4.03 5.27
C LEU A 152 -8.58 3.43 3.98
N GLN A 153 -9.88 3.59 3.73
CA GLN A 153 -10.56 2.99 2.57
C GLN A 153 -10.02 3.46 1.21
N ASP A 154 -9.57 4.71 1.12
CA ASP A 154 -9.02 5.30 -0.12
C ASP A 154 -7.65 4.74 -0.51
N SER A 155 -7.05 3.89 0.34
CA SER A 155 -5.82 3.15 0.03
C SER A 155 -6.05 1.77 -0.57
N LYS A 156 -7.29 1.37 -0.85
CA LYS A 156 -7.62 0.02 -1.34
C LYS A 156 -7.01 -0.26 -2.73
N PRO A 157 -6.11 -1.26 -2.88
CA PRO A 157 -5.46 -1.55 -4.15
C PRO A 157 -6.44 -2.13 -5.18
N GLN A 158 -6.11 -1.98 -6.46
CA GLN A 158 -6.90 -2.51 -7.58
C GLN A 158 -6.99 -4.05 -7.59
N ALA A 159 -6.02 -4.74 -6.98
CA ALA A 159 -5.96 -6.19 -6.87
C ALA A 159 -5.35 -6.62 -5.53
N VAL A 160 -5.59 -7.87 -5.13
CA VAL A 160 -5.02 -8.44 -3.89
C VAL A 160 -3.51 -8.65 -4.06
N VAL A 161 -2.71 -8.08 -3.16
CA VAL A 161 -1.25 -8.21 -3.19
C VAL A 161 -0.85 -9.67 -2.99
N THR A 162 -0.04 -10.18 -3.92
CA THR A 162 0.34 -11.60 -4.01
C THR A 162 1.84 -11.75 -3.84
N LEU A 163 2.27 -12.27 -2.69
CA LEU A 163 3.67 -12.42 -2.34
C LEU A 163 4.17 -13.81 -2.70
N ALA A 164 5.07 -13.91 -3.68
CA ALA A 164 5.91 -15.09 -3.85
C ALA A 164 6.87 -15.27 -2.65
N PRO A 165 7.45 -16.46 -2.42
CA PRO A 165 8.48 -16.66 -1.40
C PRO A 165 9.61 -15.62 -1.49
N GLY A 166 9.92 -14.95 -0.37
CA GLY A 166 10.90 -13.87 -0.31
C GLY A 166 10.44 -12.50 -0.82
N GLN A 167 9.18 -12.34 -1.26
CA GLN A 167 8.60 -11.03 -1.59
C GLN A 167 7.92 -10.38 -0.38
N SER A 168 7.79 -9.06 -0.43
CA SER A 168 7.22 -8.24 0.64
C SER A 168 6.02 -7.42 0.19
N ALA A 169 5.11 -7.13 1.14
CA ALA A 169 4.08 -6.10 1.03
C ALA A 169 4.25 -5.07 2.14
N TYR A 170 3.65 -3.91 1.94
CA TYR A 170 3.81 -2.72 2.78
C TYR A 170 2.46 -2.18 3.23
N ALA A 171 2.36 -1.71 4.46
CA ALA A 171 1.21 -0.93 4.93
C ALA A 171 1.69 0.28 5.74
N GLY A 172 1.18 1.46 5.39
CA GLY A 172 1.40 2.68 6.14
C GLY A 172 0.56 2.70 7.40
N ILE A 173 1.12 3.24 8.48
CA ILE A 173 0.39 3.52 9.71
C ILE A 173 0.57 4.99 10.04
N GLY A 174 -0.44 5.80 9.73
CA GLY A 174 -0.51 7.18 10.17
C GLY A 174 -0.91 7.20 11.65
N LEU A 175 0.00 7.59 12.54
CA LEU A 175 -0.21 7.47 13.98
C LEU A 175 -1.19 8.52 14.54
N THR A 176 -1.14 9.73 13.99
CA THR A 176 -1.86 10.90 14.48
C THR A 176 -2.28 11.78 13.30
N GLY A 177 -3.53 12.25 13.30
CA GLY A 177 -4.05 13.17 12.29
C GLY A 177 -3.96 14.64 12.69
N GLU A 178 -4.95 15.42 12.25
CA GLU A 178 -5.10 16.83 12.66
C GLU A 178 -5.28 16.95 14.20
N PRO A 179 -4.64 17.93 14.88
CA PRO A 179 -4.70 18.05 16.34
C PRO A 179 -6.12 18.32 16.89
N ASN A 180 -6.75 17.28 17.44
CA ASN A 180 -8.09 17.33 18.03
C ASN A 180 -8.13 17.83 19.50
N GLY A 181 -7.04 18.44 19.99
CA GLY A 181 -6.91 18.93 21.36
C GLY A 181 -6.74 17.86 22.45
N ARG A 182 -6.85 16.56 22.13
CA ARG A 182 -6.59 15.46 23.08
C ARG A 182 -5.11 15.07 23.05
N LYS A 183 -4.60 14.59 24.19
CA LYS A 183 -3.23 14.07 24.29
C LYS A 183 -3.16 12.68 23.65
N PRO A 184 -2.20 12.40 22.74
CA PRO A 184 -2.06 11.08 22.13
C PRO A 184 -1.53 10.04 23.13
N TYR A 185 -1.89 8.78 22.88
CA TYR A 185 -1.62 7.63 23.72
C TYR A 185 -0.22 7.06 23.44
N PRO A 186 0.65 6.85 24.45
CA PRO A 186 1.94 6.18 24.25
C PRO A 186 1.73 4.69 23.99
N SER A 187 2.55 4.11 23.11
CA SER A 187 2.56 2.66 22.88
C SER A 187 3.97 2.12 22.64
N LYS A 188 4.21 0.91 23.13
CA LYS A 188 5.43 0.10 23.03
C LYS A 188 5.22 -1.18 22.22
N HIS A 189 3.97 -1.65 22.11
CA HIS A 189 3.60 -2.91 21.46
C HIS A 189 2.50 -2.69 20.41
N LEU A 190 2.49 -3.52 19.38
CA LEU A 190 1.54 -3.50 18.28
C LEU A 190 1.17 -4.94 17.89
N GLY A 191 -0.06 -5.32 18.23
CA GLY A 191 -0.66 -6.58 17.79
C GLY A 191 -1.15 -6.45 16.36
N VAL A 192 -0.63 -7.31 15.48
CA VAL A 192 -0.98 -7.38 14.06
C VAL A 192 -1.78 -8.65 13.77
N THR A 193 -3.04 -8.52 13.37
CA THR A 193 -3.85 -9.63 12.85
C THR A 193 -4.04 -9.47 11.34
N PHE A 194 -3.90 -10.55 10.58
CA PHE A 194 -4.13 -10.55 9.14
C PHE A 194 -5.62 -10.73 8.81
N ALA A 195 -6.05 -10.16 7.69
CA ALA A 195 -7.38 -10.40 7.13
C ALA A 195 -7.42 -11.70 6.29
N ASP A 196 -8.56 -12.36 6.31
CA ASP A 196 -8.91 -13.42 5.37
C ASP A 196 -9.53 -12.83 4.09
N ARG A 197 -9.97 -13.69 3.16
CA ARG A 197 -10.57 -13.23 1.89
C ARG A 197 -11.85 -12.40 2.09
N ASN A 198 -12.56 -12.59 3.20
CA ASN A 198 -13.86 -12.02 3.51
C ASN A 198 -13.78 -10.78 4.42
N ASP A 199 -12.56 -10.26 4.66
CA ASP A 199 -12.26 -9.15 5.59
C ASP A 199 -12.52 -9.50 7.07
N GLY A 200 -12.58 -10.80 7.40
CA GLY A 200 -12.54 -11.30 8.77
C GLY A 200 -11.10 -11.51 9.25
N PRO A 201 -10.84 -11.55 10.57
CA PRO A 201 -9.52 -11.93 11.08
C PRO A 201 -9.22 -13.40 10.75
N VAL A 202 -7.98 -13.70 10.36
CA VAL A 202 -7.54 -15.09 10.16
C VAL A 202 -7.56 -15.87 11.48
N ASN A 203 -7.88 -17.16 11.41
CA ASN A 203 -7.83 -18.09 12.56
C ASN A 203 -6.39 -18.51 12.91
N SER A 204 -5.52 -17.53 13.20
CA SER A 204 -4.16 -17.72 13.73
C SER A 204 -3.84 -16.63 14.75
N ALA A 205 -2.91 -16.88 15.67
CA ALA A 205 -2.48 -15.89 16.64
C ALA A 205 -1.99 -14.58 15.97
N SER A 206 -2.27 -13.44 16.61
CA SER A 206 -1.72 -12.14 16.22
C SER A 206 -0.19 -12.16 16.32
N THR A 207 0.47 -11.42 15.42
CA THR A 207 1.91 -11.17 15.51
C THR A 207 2.13 -9.94 16.37
N GLU A 208 2.75 -10.11 17.54
CA GLU A 208 3.05 -9.01 18.45
C GLU A 208 4.40 -8.38 18.10
N LEU A 209 4.43 -7.06 17.91
CA LEU A 209 5.62 -6.31 17.49
C LEU A 209 6.01 -5.25 18.52
N THR A 210 7.31 -5.13 18.80
CA THR A 210 7.84 -3.99 19.56
C THR A 210 7.91 -2.76 18.65
N LEU A 211 7.28 -1.67 19.08
CA LEU A 211 7.27 -0.38 18.39
C LEU A 211 8.57 0.40 18.59
N PRO A 212 8.92 1.32 17.67
CA PRO A 212 9.98 2.29 17.89
C PRO A 212 9.74 3.12 19.16
N ALA A 213 10.81 3.42 19.89
CA ALA A 213 10.73 4.22 21.11
C ALA A 213 10.12 5.62 20.83
N GLY A 214 9.24 6.09 21.72
CA GLY A 214 8.53 7.35 21.53
C GLY A 214 7.40 7.27 20.47
N THR A 215 6.83 6.09 20.23
CA THR A 215 5.60 5.97 19.45
C THR A 215 4.39 6.43 20.28
N TYR A 216 3.63 7.37 19.71
CA TYR A 216 2.36 7.86 20.24
C TYR A 216 1.31 7.79 19.12
N TRP A 217 0.05 7.51 19.46
CA TRP A 217 -1.06 7.41 18.50
C TRP A 217 -2.32 8.14 19.00
N ASP A 218 -3.25 8.48 18.11
CA ASP A 218 -4.57 9.02 18.47
C ASP A 218 -5.71 8.44 17.61
N ASP A 219 -6.95 8.81 17.97
CA ASP A 219 -8.17 8.36 17.28
C ASP A 219 -8.28 8.86 15.82
N ASN A 220 -7.48 9.86 15.43
CA ASN A 220 -7.40 10.37 14.05
C ASN A 220 -6.41 9.57 13.20
N GLY A 221 -5.58 8.69 13.77
CA GLY A 221 -4.70 7.79 13.03
C GLY A 221 -5.41 6.72 12.18
N PHE A 222 -4.65 6.05 11.31
CA PHE A 222 -5.15 5.04 10.37
C PHE A 222 -4.09 3.99 9.99
N VAL A 223 -4.52 2.91 9.34
CA VAL A 223 -3.68 1.93 8.63
C VAL A 223 -4.13 1.79 7.18
N THR A 224 -3.20 1.65 6.23
CA THR A 224 -3.53 1.40 4.82
C THR A 224 -3.92 -0.05 4.56
N TYR A 225 -4.52 -0.32 3.40
CA TYR A 225 -4.48 -1.66 2.80
C TYR A 225 -3.02 -2.06 2.50
N TRP A 226 -2.77 -3.36 2.35
CA TRP A 226 -1.49 -3.85 1.88
C TRP A 226 -1.21 -3.40 0.44
N GLN A 227 -0.02 -2.85 0.20
CA GLN A 227 0.49 -2.44 -1.11
C GLN A 227 1.67 -3.31 -1.54
N SER A 228 1.87 -3.42 -2.85
CA SER A 228 3.08 -4.04 -3.42
C SER A 228 4.32 -3.17 -3.22
N GLU A 229 4.17 -1.85 -3.34
CA GLU A 229 5.27 -0.88 -3.25
C GLU A 229 5.24 -0.08 -1.95
N MET A 230 6.44 0.27 -1.46
CA MET A 230 6.59 1.06 -0.24
C MET A 230 6.11 2.51 -0.42
N ALA A 231 6.18 3.06 -1.63
CA ALA A 231 5.74 4.43 -1.93
C ALA A 231 4.21 4.57 -1.80
N ASP A 232 3.46 3.63 -2.39
CA ASP A 232 2.00 3.60 -2.32
C ASP A 232 1.49 3.46 -0.87
N ALA A 233 2.23 2.74 -0.02
CA ALA A 233 1.93 2.61 1.40
C ALA A 233 2.18 3.91 2.20
N LEU A 234 2.91 4.87 1.65
CA LEU A 234 3.40 6.08 2.34
C LEU A 234 3.00 7.39 1.62
N THR A 235 1.97 7.35 0.77
CA THR A 235 1.46 8.54 0.07
C THR A 235 0.31 9.26 0.79
N TYR A 236 0.00 8.87 2.03
CA TYR A 236 -1.16 9.29 2.83
C TYR A 236 -0.75 10.05 4.11
#